data_AF-A0A1I8AIA4-F1
#
_entry.id   AF-A0A1I8AIA4-F1
#
_cell.length_a   1.000
_cell.length_b   1.000
_cell.length_c   1.000
_cell.angle_alpha   90.00
_cell.angle_beta   90.00
_cell.angle_gamma   90.00
#
_symmetry.space_group_name_H-M   'P 1'
#
loop_
_entity.id
_entity.type
_entity.pdbx_description
1 polymer ?
#
loop_
_entity_poly.entity_id
_entity_poly.type
_entity_poly.pdbx_seq_one_letter_code
_entity_poly.pdbx_strand_id
1 'polypeptide(L)'
;MIIATMECTEKALANSCAAAPGRMVTKRYPETLKIATLAEINKMLGRSGIAGQTKNMLATGKKFAGCVKNCMEKRSGNCANKLGCGLDLPSDNQLVQIAKQCAMKSGFNTAAVQSVCNCAANAGVVGLRGVCNKIVIS
;
A
#
# COMPACT_ATOMS: atom_id res chain seq x y z
N MET A 1 5.20 -10.84 8.54
CA MET A 1 4.07 -10.08 7.95
C MET A 1 4.47 -9.39 6.65
N ILE A 2 5.34 -8.36 6.68
CA ILE A 2 5.68 -7.58 5.46
C ILE A 2 6.29 -8.45 4.35
N ILE A 3 7.27 -9.30 4.68
CA ILE A 3 7.91 -10.20 3.70
C ILE A 3 6.89 -11.14 3.05
N ALA A 4 6.06 -11.81 3.87
CA ALA A 4 4.99 -12.68 3.38
C ALA A 4 3.98 -11.95 2.47
N THR A 5 3.66 -10.68 2.77
CA THR A 5 2.81 -9.85 1.91
C THR A 5 3.48 -9.59 0.56
N MET A 6 4.79 -9.28 0.56
CA MET A 6 5.56 -9.05 -0.67
C MET A 6 5.59 -10.32 -1.53
N GLU A 7 5.95 -11.46 -0.95
CA GLU A 7 5.98 -12.76 -1.64
C GLU A 7 4.62 -13.15 -2.21
N CYS A 8 3.54 -12.92 -1.45
CA CYS A 8 2.18 -13.16 -1.95
C CYS A 8 1.84 -12.26 -3.13
N THR A 9 2.22 -10.99 -3.07
CA THR A 9 1.95 -10.00 -4.12
C THR A 9 2.76 -10.32 -5.38
N GLU A 10 4.03 -10.69 -5.24
CA GLU A 10 4.89 -11.14 -6.33
C GLU A 10 4.32 -12.39 -7.01
N LYS A 11 3.90 -13.40 -6.23
CA LYS A 11 3.25 -14.60 -6.76
C LYS A 11 1.95 -14.28 -7.51
N ALA A 12 1.13 -13.36 -6.99
CA ALA A 12 -0.10 -12.93 -7.63
C ALA A 12 0.13 -12.17 -8.96
N LEU A 13 1.34 -11.63 -9.16
CA LEU A 13 1.73 -10.84 -10.32
C LEU A 13 2.85 -11.52 -11.14
N ALA A 14 3.06 -12.82 -10.96
CA ALA A 14 4.14 -13.55 -11.61
C ALA A 14 4.11 -13.43 -13.15
N ASN A 15 2.93 -13.24 -13.72
CA ASN A 15 2.72 -13.10 -15.17
C ASN A 15 2.80 -11.65 -15.68
N SER A 16 3.15 -10.68 -14.82
CA SER A 16 3.27 -9.28 -15.22
C SER A 16 4.61 -8.94 -15.90
N CYS A 17 5.59 -9.85 -15.82
CA CYS A 17 6.86 -9.75 -16.53
C CYS A 17 6.80 -10.59 -17.82
N ALA A 18 7.20 -10.01 -18.95
CA ALA A 18 7.35 -10.77 -20.18
C ALA A 18 8.68 -11.54 -20.18
N ALA A 19 8.67 -12.81 -20.60
CA ALA A 19 9.88 -13.64 -20.72
C ALA A 19 10.78 -13.24 -21.91
N ALA A 20 10.25 -12.45 -22.84
CA ALA A 20 10.93 -11.90 -24.01
C ALA A 20 10.36 -10.49 -24.30
N PRO A 21 11.02 -9.67 -25.13
CA PRO A 21 10.45 -8.39 -25.57
C PRO A 21 9.01 -8.56 -26.05
N GLY A 22 8.07 -7.96 -25.32
CA GLY A 22 6.64 -8.18 -25.49
C GLY A 22 5.90 -6.98 -26.07
N ARG A 23 4.58 -7.05 -25.98
CA ARG A 23 3.68 -5.93 -26.36
C ARG A 23 3.97 -4.67 -25.55
N MET A 24 3.72 -3.51 -26.14
CA MET A 24 3.71 -2.25 -25.42
C MET A 24 2.64 -2.29 -24.32
N VAL A 25 3.02 -1.93 -23.10
CA VAL A 25 2.11 -1.86 -21.95
C VAL A 25 1.78 -0.40 -21.64
N THR A 26 0.65 -0.18 -20.97
CA THR A 26 0.24 1.16 -20.56
C THR A 26 1.25 1.74 -19.57
N LYS A 27 1.75 2.96 -19.85
CA LYS A 27 2.62 3.68 -18.92
C LYS A 27 1.88 3.94 -17.62
N ARG A 28 2.46 3.47 -16.52
CA ARG A 28 1.90 3.65 -15.18
C ARG A 28 2.47 4.89 -14.51
N TYR A 29 1.61 5.66 -13.85
CA TYR A 29 2.00 6.84 -13.10
C TYR A 29 1.90 6.55 -11.60
N PRO A 30 2.97 6.77 -10.80
CA PRO A 30 2.92 6.50 -9.36
C PRO A 30 1.81 7.25 -8.63
N GLU A 31 1.42 8.42 -9.14
CA GLU A 31 0.34 9.23 -8.54
C GLU A 31 -1.04 8.56 -8.66
N THR A 32 -1.32 7.79 -9.73
CA THR A 32 -2.62 7.11 -9.88
C THR A 32 -2.74 5.94 -8.90
N LEU A 33 -1.66 5.18 -8.71
CA LEU A 33 -1.60 4.11 -7.71
C LEU A 33 -1.78 4.67 -6.29
N LYS A 34 -1.15 5.81 -5.99
CA LYS A 34 -1.30 6.52 -4.71
C LYS A 34 -2.72 7.01 -4.49
N ILE A 35 -3.40 7.51 -5.53
CA ILE A 35 -4.82 7.91 -5.45
C ILE A 35 -5.69 6.69 -5.14
N ALA A 36 -5.52 5.58 -5.88
CA ALA A 36 -6.28 4.35 -5.64
C ALA A 36 -6.05 3.81 -4.22
N THR A 37 -4.80 3.85 -3.74
CA THR A 37 -4.44 3.44 -2.38
C THR A 37 -5.13 4.31 -1.34
N LEU A 38 -5.10 5.65 -1.51
CA LEU A 38 -5.77 6.58 -0.60
C LEU A 38 -7.29 6.42 -0.63
N ALA A 39 -7.88 6.16 -1.80
CA ALA A 39 -9.31 5.90 -1.93
C ALA A 39 -9.71 4.64 -1.13
N GLU A 40 -8.94 3.56 -1.22
CA GLU A 40 -9.21 2.34 -0.45
C GLU A 40 -9.01 2.55 1.05
N ILE A 41 -7.98 3.29 1.46
CA ILE A 41 -7.79 3.65 2.87
C ILE A 41 -8.98 4.47 3.38
N ASN A 42 -9.41 5.49 2.64
CA ASN A 42 -10.59 6.29 3.00
C ASN A 42 -11.85 5.44 3.13
N LYS A 43 -12.03 4.42 2.28
CA LYS A 43 -13.14 3.47 2.38
C LYS A 43 -13.07 2.66 3.68
N MET A 44 -11.90 2.16 4.07
CA MET A 44 -11.70 1.46 5.35
C MET A 44 -11.94 2.38 6.55
N LEU A 45 -11.41 3.60 6.52
CA LEU A 45 -11.62 4.60 7.57
C LEU A 45 -13.08 5.06 7.68
N GLY A 46 -13.80 5.14 6.55
CA GLY A 46 -15.22 5.44 6.50
C GLY A 46 -16.06 4.35 7.16
N ARG A 47 -15.77 3.07 6.85
CA ARG A 47 -16.39 1.91 7.53
C ARG A 47 -16.11 1.88 9.03
N SER A 48 -14.94 2.37 9.42
CA SER A 48 -14.50 2.48 10.81
C SER A 48 -15.09 3.70 11.54
N GLY A 49 -15.81 4.60 10.84
CA GLY A 49 -16.39 5.82 11.43
C GLY A 49 -15.35 6.88 11.85
N ILE A 50 -14.10 6.75 11.42
CA ILE A 50 -12.97 7.60 11.87
C ILE A 50 -12.32 8.41 10.75
N ALA A 51 -12.89 8.41 9.54
CA ALA A 51 -12.33 9.11 8.38
C ALA A 51 -11.98 10.59 8.65
N GLY A 52 -12.77 11.30 9.46
CA GLY A 52 -12.47 12.68 9.85
C GLY A 52 -11.31 12.83 10.84
N GLN A 53 -11.08 11.83 11.70
CA GLN A 53 -10.10 11.86 12.80
C GLN A 53 -8.69 11.51 12.34
N THR A 54 -8.55 10.74 11.25
CA THR A 54 -7.25 10.25 10.74
C THR A 54 -6.66 11.08 9.59
N LYS A 55 -7.35 12.15 9.13
CA LYS A 55 -6.89 12.99 8.00
C LYS A 55 -5.48 13.54 8.19
N ASN A 56 -5.16 14.04 9.38
CA ASN A 56 -3.82 14.59 9.68
C ASN A 56 -2.73 13.51 9.67
N MET A 57 -3.07 12.27 10.02
CA MET A 57 -2.13 11.15 9.99
C MET A 57 -1.83 10.67 8.56
N LEU A 58 -2.83 10.73 7.67
CA LEU A 58 -2.63 10.47 6.24
C LEU A 58 -1.65 11.47 5.62
N ALA A 59 -1.65 12.72 6.08
CA ALA A 59 -0.68 13.72 5.64
C ALA A 59 0.75 13.34 6.04
N THR A 60 0.97 12.83 7.26
CA THR A 60 2.27 12.29 7.69
C THR A 60 2.66 11.06 6.89
N GLY A 61 1.70 10.17 6.59
CA GLY A 61 1.91 8.98 5.77
C GLY A 61 2.43 9.28 4.36
N LYS A 62 2.07 10.43 3.77
CA LYS A 62 2.60 10.86 2.47
C LYS A 62 4.13 11.03 2.47
N LYS A 63 4.72 11.53 3.56
CA LYS A 63 6.18 11.68 3.68
C LYS A 63 6.88 10.32 3.71
N PHE A 64 6.32 9.37 4.46
CA PHE A 64 6.81 8.00 4.51
C PHE A 64 6.74 7.33 3.12
N ALA A 65 5.60 7.46 2.42
CA ALA A 65 5.44 6.94 1.06
C ALA A 65 6.46 7.54 0.08
N GLY A 66 6.74 8.84 0.19
CA GLY A 66 7.80 9.49 -0.59
C GLY A 66 9.19 8.91 -0.31
N CYS A 67 9.51 8.64 0.95
CA CYS A 67 10.77 8.00 1.34
C CYS A 67 10.90 6.58 0.76
N VAL A 68 9.85 5.76 0.86
CA VAL A 68 9.83 4.40 0.30
C VAL A 68 10.00 4.44 -1.22
N LYS A 69 9.28 5.32 -1.92
CA LYS A 69 9.42 5.52 -3.36
C LYS A 69 10.88 5.83 -3.73
N ASN A 70 11.47 6.83 -3.09
CA ASN A 70 12.86 7.22 -3.35
C ASN A 70 13.85 6.08 -3.09
N CYS A 71 13.61 5.28 -2.04
CA CYS A 71 14.42 4.10 -1.73
C CYS A 71 14.34 3.06 -2.86
N MET A 72 13.13 2.77 -3.34
CA MET A 72 12.91 1.82 -4.43
C MET A 72 13.49 2.30 -5.77
N GLU A 73 13.31 3.57 -6.12
CA GLU A 73 13.90 4.14 -7.35
C GLU A 73 15.43 4.08 -7.34
N LYS A 74 16.06 4.40 -6.20
CA LYS A 74 17.51 4.28 -6.03
C LYS A 74 17.99 2.83 -6.11
N ARG A 75 17.30 1.90 -5.44
CA ARG A 75 17.70 0.47 -5.38
C ARG A 75 17.45 -0.27 -6.69
N SER A 76 16.34 0.02 -7.37
CA SER A 76 16.03 -0.54 -8.69
C SER A 76 16.85 0.10 -9.81
N GLY A 77 17.67 1.11 -9.52
CA GLY A 77 18.54 1.78 -10.49
C GLY A 77 17.79 2.45 -11.64
N ASN A 78 16.52 2.82 -11.44
CA ASN A 78 15.60 3.26 -12.49
C ASN A 78 15.48 2.25 -13.65
N CYS A 79 15.54 0.94 -13.35
CA CYS A 79 15.54 -0.16 -14.33
C CYS A 79 14.49 0.02 -15.44
N ALA A 80 13.23 0.26 -15.08
CA ALA A 80 12.15 0.48 -16.03
C ALA A 80 12.41 1.67 -16.98
N ASN A 81 12.91 2.80 -16.44
CA ASN A 81 13.20 3.99 -17.25
C ASN A 81 14.44 3.76 -18.15
N LYS A 82 15.46 3.05 -17.67
CA LYS A 82 16.67 2.75 -18.44
C LYS A 82 16.42 1.76 -19.57
N LEU A 83 15.60 0.74 -19.33
CA LEU A 83 15.31 -0.31 -20.29
C LEU A 83 14.11 0.02 -21.19
N GLY A 84 13.43 1.15 -20.95
CA GLY A 84 12.20 1.51 -21.66
C GLY A 84 11.08 0.47 -21.51
N CYS A 85 11.11 -0.33 -20.44
CA CYS A 85 10.18 -1.43 -20.23
C CYS A 85 9.14 -1.08 -19.15
N GLY A 86 7.98 -1.72 -19.24
CA GLY A 86 6.94 -1.64 -18.24
C GLY A 86 6.49 -3.03 -17.82
N LEU A 87 5.72 -3.10 -16.74
CA LEU A 87 5.09 -4.33 -16.28
C LEU A 87 3.64 -4.37 -16.76
N ASP A 88 3.19 -5.54 -17.21
CA ASP A 88 1.80 -5.79 -17.57
C ASP A 88 0.99 -6.03 -16.30
N LEU A 89 0.77 -4.93 -15.58
CA LEU A 89 0.07 -4.93 -14.30
C LEU A 89 -1.41 -4.62 -14.51
N PRO A 90 -2.30 -5.21 -13.68
CA PRO A 90 -3.71 -4.88 -13.70
C PRO A 90 -3.97 -3.42 -13.28
N SER A 91 -5.23 -2.98 -13.31
CA SER A 91 -5.61 -1.62 -12.91
C SER A 91 -5.12 -1.25 -11.50
N ASP A 92 -4.93 0.05 -11.20
CA ASP A 92 -4.48 0.51 -9.88
C ASP A 92 -5.39 0.02 -8.75
N ASN A 93 -6.70 0.02 -8.97
CA ASN A 93 -7.66 -0.51 -8.01
C ASN A 93 -7.45 -2.01 -7.77
N GLN A 94 -7.23 -2.80 -8.82
CA GLN A 94 -6.96 -4.23 -8.69
C GLN A 94 -5.63 -4.50 -7.98
N LEU A 95 -4.56 -3.76 -8.29
CA LEU A 95 -3.29 -3.89 -7.56
C LEU A 95 -3.46 -3.61 -6.07
N VAL A 96 -4.20 -2.54 -5.72
CA VAL A 96 -4.49 -2.21 -4.32
C VAL A 96 -5.26 -3.34 -3.65
N GLN A 97 -6.25 -3.94 -4.33
CA GLN A 97 -6.99 -5.08 -3.79
C GLN A 97 -6.11 -6.33 -3.62
N ILE A 98 -5.24 -6.65 -4.59
CA ILE A 98 -4.30 -7.77 -4.49
C ILE A 98 -3.38 -7.58 -3.27
N ALA A 99 -2.74 -6.39 -3.17
CA ALA A 99 -1.85 -6.07 -2.06
C ALA A 99 -2.56 -6.16 -0.71
N LYS A 100 -3.79 -5.64 -0.63
CA LYS A 100 -4.64 -5.72 0.56
C LYS A 100 -4.98 -7.16 0.93
N GLN A 101 -5.42 -7.98 -0.02
CA GLN A 101 -5.72 -9.40 0.23
C GLN A 101 -4.49 -10.16 0.71
N CYS A 102 -3.33 -9.92 0.08
CA CYS A 102 -2.06 -10.50 0.51
C CYS A 102 -1.64 -10.05 1.91
N ALA A 103 -1.87 -8.78 2.26
CA ALA A 103 -1.62 -8.27 3.59
C ALA A 103 -2.51 -8.97 4.63
N MET A 104 -3.81 -9.08 4.35
CA MET A 104 -4.76 -9.77 5.23
C MET A 104 -4.40 -11.24 5.43
N LYS A 105 -4.07 -11.97 4.34
CA LYS A 105 -3.58 -13.35 4.40
C LYS A 105 -2.30 -13.50 5.22
N SER A 106 -1.46 -12.47 5.22
CA SER A 106 -0.19 -12.43 5.97
C SER A 106 -0.34 -11.97 7.42
N GLY A 107 -1.58 -11.80 7.91
CA GLY A 107 -1.89 -11.43 9.28
C GLY A 107 -2.18 -9.94 9.50
N PHE A 108 -2.26 -9.11 8.44
CA PHE A 108 -2.68 -7.72 8.54
C PHE A 108 -4.21 -7.62 8.62
N ASN A 109 -4.77 -8.04 9.75
CA ASN A 109 -6.19 -7.98 10.05
C ASN A 109 -6.51 -6.87 11.05
N THR A 110 -7.80 -6.68 11.37
CA THR A 110 -8.26 -5.67 12.34
C THR A 110 -7.50 -5.77 13.66
N ALA A 111 -7.41 -6.95 14.27
CA ALA A 111 -6.74 -7.12 15.57
C ALA A 111 -5.26 -6.71 15.53
N ALA A 112 -4.54 -7.12 14.48
CA ALA A 112 -3.14 -6.76 14.29
C ALA A 112 -2.95 -5.24 14.14
N VAL A 113 -3.81 -4.59 13.33
CA VAL A 113 -3.73 -3.13 13.13
C VAL A 113 -4.08 -2.37 14.40
N GLN A 114 -5.10 -2.81 15.13
CA GLN A 114 -5.47 -2.23 16.42
C GLN A 114 -4.33 -2.37 17.43
N SER A 115 -3.66 -3.53 17.48
CA SER A 115 -2.50 -3.77 18.35
C SER A 115 -1.34 -2.82 18.02
N VAL A 116 -0.96 -2.71 16.74
CA VAL A 116 0.09 -1.79 16.28
C VAL A 116 -0.28 -0.34 16.57
N CYS A 117 -1.54 0.03 16.33
CA CYS A 117 -2.05 1.37 16.61
C CYS A 117 -1.95 1.71 18.11
N ASN A 118 -2.39 0.80 18.97
CA ASN A 118 -2.32 0.99 20.43
C ASN A 118 -0.87 1.04 20.91
N CYS A 119 0.04 0.25 20.33
CA CYS A 119 1.47 0.34 20.57
C CYS A 119 2.01 1.75 20.25
N ALA A 120 1.67 2.30 19.08
CA ALA A 120 2.06 3.65 18.69
C ALA A 120 1.42 4.74 19.58
N ALA A 121 0.16 4.57 19.98
CA ALA A 121 -0.52 5.49 20.89
C ALA A 121 0.14 5.51 22.29
N ASN A 122 0.57 4.35 22.77
CA ASN A 122 1.30 4.18 24.02
C ASN A 122 2.73 4.73 23.93
N ALA A 123 3.36 4.64 22.75
CA ALA A 123 4.66 5.24 22.47
C ALA A 123 4.62 6.78 22.28
N GLY A 124 3.46 7.42 22.46
CA GLY A 124 3.34 8.89 22.48
C GLY A 124 2.69 9.51 21.24
N VAL A 125 2.16 8.72 20.31
CA VAL A 125 1.37 9.25 19.18
C VAL A 125 -0.04 9.63 19.68
N VAL A 126 -0.16 10.79 20.31
CA VAL A 126 -1.37 11.24 21.02
C VAL A 126 -2.61 11.24 20.12
N GLY A 127 -2.46 11.55 18.82
CA GLY A 127 -3.56 11.56 17.85
C GLY A 127 -4.21 10.19 17.57
N LEU A 128 -3.62 9.10 18.06
CA LEU A 128 -4.19 7.74 17.94
C LEU A 128 -5.06 7.33 19.13
N ARG A 129 -4.98 8.05 20.25
CA ARG A 129 -5.78 7.73 21.46
C ARG A 129 -7.28 7.89 21.13
N GLY A 130 -8.06 6.86 21.42
CA GLY A 130 -9.50 6.83 21.16
C GLY A 130 -9.92 6.50 19.72
N VAL A 131 -8.94 6.28 18.81
CA VAL A 131 -9.20 5.91 17.40
C VAL A 131 -8.86 4.43 17.15
N CYS A 132 -7.83 3.89 17.81
CA CYS A 132 -7.30 2.56 17.50
C CYS A 132 -8.38 1.46 17.49
N ASN A 133 -9.20 1.36 18.54
CA ASN A 133 -10.20 0.30 18.66
C ASN A 133 -11.37 0.41 17.66
N LYS A 134 -11.46 1.53 16.92
CA LYS A 134 -12.48 1.75 15.89
C LYS A 134 -12.01 1.30 14.51
N ILE A 135 -10.72 1.06 14.31
CA ILE A 135 -10.18 0.65 13.01
C ILE A 135 -10.73 -0.72 12.65
N VAL A 136 -11.25 -0.84 11.42
CA VAL A 136 -11.74 -2.08 10.81
C VAL A 136 -11.03 -2.27 9.47
N ILE A 137 -10.35 -3.40 9.34
CA ILE A 137 -9.75 -3.85 8.07
C ILE A 137 -10.71 -4.80 7.38
N SER A 138 -11.07 -4.46 6.15
CA SER A 138 -12.04 -5.16 5.31
C SER A 138 -11.74 -4.89 3.86
#